data_AF-A0A2N2GKE0-F1
#
_entry.id   AF-A0A2N2GKE0-F1
#
_cell.length_a   1.000
_cell.length_b   1.000
_cell.length_c   1.000
_cell.angle_alpha   90.00
_cell.angle_beta   90.00
_cell.angle_gamma   90.00
#
_symmetry.space_group_name_H-M   'P 1'
#
loop_
_entity.id
_entity.type
_entity.pdbx_description
1 polymer ?
#
loop_
_entity_poly.entity_id
_entity_poly.type
_entity_poly.pdbx_seq_one_letter_code
_entity_poly.pdbx_strand_id
1 'polypeptide(L)'
;MTGQSSFNFDLDPLPRPGSFFRWGSQNYQVYERLLAGGITSAEMHKLNFLSHTKRISDVREKLNPLGYDVVCEVFSGKVNVWKIKKMEREAA
;
A
#
# COMPACT_ATOMS: atom_id res chain seq x y z
N MET A 1 21.45 16.61 13.83
CA MET A 1 21.30 15.92 12.52
C MET A 1 20.71 14.56 12.86
N THR A 2 19.47 14.21 12.58
CA THR A 2 18.62 14.39 11.39
C THR A 2 17.15 14.39 11.84
N GLY A 3 16.34 15.28 11.27
CA GLY A 3 14.95 15.49 11.64
C GLY A 3 14.10 14.24 11.45
N GLN A 4 13.29 13.95 12.47
CA GLN A 4 12.23 12.95 12.41
C GLN A 4 11.25 13.37 11.31
N SER A 5 11.21 12.61 10.22
CA SER A 5 10.17 12.72 9.22
C SER A 5 8.86 12.28 9.86
N SER A 6 7.97 13.23 10.09
CA SER A 6 6.59 13.00 10.52
C SER A 6 5.88 12.15 9.46
N PHE A 7 5.87 10.84 9.65
CA PHE A 7 4.97 9.96 8.90
C PHE A 7 3.58 10.14 9.51
N ASN A 8 2.59 10.57 8.71
CA ASN A 8 1.21 10.75 9.16
C ASN A 8 0.63 9.40 9.62
N PHE A 9 0.28 9.29 10.90
CA PHE A 9 -0.19 8.08 11.60
C PHE A 9 -1.72 8.07 11.83
N ASP A 10 -2.53 8.61 10.91
CA ASP A 10 -4.01 8.60 11.04
C ASP A 10 -4.69 7.29 10.61
N LEU A 11 -3.94 6.19 10.49
CA LEU A 11 -4.46 4.83 10.32
C LEU A 11 -4.16 4.08 11.63
N ASP A 12 -5.16 3.44 12.26
CA ASP A 12 -4.90 2.44 13.33
C ASP A 12 -3.69 1.60 12.91
N PRO A 13 -2.70 1.32 13.80
CA PRO A 13 -1.36 0.98 13.38
C PRO A 13 -1.35 -0.29 12.53
N LEU A 14 -1.37 -0.08 11.21
CA LEU A 14 -1.35 -1.16 10.24
C LEU A 14 -0.08 -1.97 10.51
N PRO A 15 -0.17 -3.31 10.51
CA PRO A 15 0.97 -4.16 10.80
C PRO A 15 2.10 -3.88 9.80
N ARG A 16 3.33 -3.88 10.30
CA ARG A 16 4.51 -3.61 9.49
C ARG A 16 4.60 -4.60 8.32
N PRO A 17 5.16 -4.21 7.17
CA PRO A 17 5.26 -5.10 6.02
C PRO A 17 6.01 -6.41 6.30
N GLY A 18 6.99 -6.37 7.19
CA GLY A 18 7.73 -7.56 7.65
C GLY A 18 6.88 -8.62 8.35
N SER A 19 5.68 -8.27 8.83
CA SER A 19 4.75 -9.22 9.44
C SER A 19 4.05 -10.11 8.40
N PHE A 20 3.99 -9.67 7.13
CA PHE A 20 3.29 -10.39 6.06
C PHE A 20 4.19 -10.87 4.94
N PHE A 21 5.27 -10.14 4.67
CA PHE A 21 6.14 -10.37 3.54
C PHE A 21 7.59 -10.40 3.98
N ARG A 22 8.37 -11.26 3.31
CA ARG A 22 9.83 -11.31 3.51
C ARG A 22 10.44 -9.94 3.26
N TRP A 23 11.30 -9.48 4.16
CA TRP A 23 12.04 -8.23 4.00
C TRP A 23 12.77 -8.17 2.66
N GLY A 24 12.70 -7.02 1.99
CA GLY A 24 13.30 -6.81 0.67
C GLY A 24 12.56 -7.47 -0.50
N SER A 25 11.49 -8.23 -0.26
CA SER A 25 10.67 -8.78 -1.34
C SER A 25 9.88 -7.69 -2.07
N GLN A 26 9.45 -7.99 -3.29
CA GLN A 26 8.60 -7.12 -4.09
C GLN A 26 7.32 -6.71 -3.34
N ASN A 27 6.62 -7.66 -2.70
CA ASN A 27 5.39 -7.37 -1.94
C ASN A 27 5.67 -6.45 -0.74
N TYR A 28 6.80 -6.70 -0.05
CA TYR A 28 7.25 -5.85 1.05
C TYR A 28 7.42 -4.40 0.59
N GLN A 29 8.09 -4.18 -0.54
CA GLN A 29 8.35 -2.84 -1.08
C GLN A 29 7.09 -2.13 -1.60
N VAL A 30 6.10 -2.87 -2.11
CA VAL A 30 4.79 -2.32 -2.47
C VAL A 30 4.05 -1.86 -1.23
N TYR A 31 3.97 -2.73 -0.21
CA TYR A 31 3.22 -2.44 0.99
C TYR A 31 3.86 -1.27 1.78
N GLU A 32 5.19 -1.19 1.83
CA GLU A 32 5.90 -0.06 2.45
C GLU A 32 5.53 1.29 1.80
N ARG A 33 5.47 1.35 0.46
CA ARG A 33 5.04 2.57 -0.25
C ARG A 33 3.56 2.88 -0.04
N LEU A 34 2.72 1.85 -0.01
CA LEU A 34 1.30 2.01 0.31
C LEU A 34 1.10 2.63 1.70
N LEU A 35 1.87 2.20 2.70
CA LEU A 35 1.88 2.81 4.04
C LEU A 35 2.42 4.24 4.05
N ALA A 36 3.38 4.56 3.17
CA ALA A 36 3.96 5.90 3.05
C ALA A 36 3.03 6.94 2.39
N GLY A 37 1.82 6.57 1.97
CA GLY A 37 0.84 7.48 1.36
C GLY A 37 0.36 7.07 -0.04
N GLY A 38 0.87 5.95 -0.55
CA GLY A 38 0.45 5.37 -1.81
C GLY A 38 1.61 5.11 -2.76
N ILE A 39 1.31 4.41 -3.84
CA ILE A 39 2.29 4.06 -4.86
C ILE A 39 1.71 4.37 -6.24
N THR A 40 2.50 5.03 -7.08
CA THR A 40 2.09 5.37 -8.45
C THR A 40 2.42 4.26 -9.44
N SER A 41 1.76 4.26 -10.59
CA SER A 41 2.08 3.34 -11.69
C SER A 41 3.55 3.49 -12.13
N ALA A 42 4.07 4.71 -12.20
CA ALA A 42 5.47 4.97 -12.55
C ALA A 42 6.46 4.35 -11.55
N GLU A 43 6.18 4.43 -10.25
CA GLU A 43 6.98 3.77 -9.22
C GLU A 43 6.88 2.25 -9.31
N MET A 44 5.69 1.73 -9.62
CA MET A 44 5.54 0.30 -9.84
C MET A 44 6.40 -0.19 -11.02
N HIS A 45 6.37 0.51 -12.15
CA HIS A 45 7.21 0.17 -13.30
C HIS A 45 8.71 0.18 -12.97
N LYS A 46 9.18 1.11 -12.12
CA LYS A 46 10.59 1.16 -11.68
C LYS A 46 11.02 -0.03 -10.83
N LEU A 47 10.08 -0.67 -10.15
CA LEU A 47 10.32 -1.85 -9.32
C LEU A 47 10.37 -3.16 -10.11
N ASN A 48 10.19 -3.07 -11.44
CA ASN A 48 10.41 -4.14 -12.40
C ASN A 48 9.62 -5.42 -12.04
N PHE A 49 8.34 -5.25 -11.71
CA PHE A 49 7.49 -6.38 -11.39
C PHE A 49 7.10 -7.14 -12.66
N LEU A 50 7.00 -8.47 -12.55
CA LEU A 50 6.40 -9.31 -13.58
C LEU A 50 4.89 -9.05 -13.74
N SER A 51 4.19 -8.63 -12.67
CA SER A 51 2.77 -8.25 -12.68
C SER A 51 2.40 -7.38 -11.47
N HIS A 52 2.14 -6.10 -11.70
CA HIS A 52 1.72 -5.14 -10.66
C HIS A 52 0.42 -5.55 -9.98
N THR A 53 -0.55 -6.02 -10.77
CA THR A 53 -1.89 -6.40 -10.31
C THR A 53 -1.82 -7.54 -9.30
N LYS A 54 -0.95 -8.54 -9.54
CA LYS A 54 -0.77 -9.66 -8.61
C LYS A 54 -0.25 -9.20 -7.25
N ARG A 55 0.71 -8.27 -7.25
CA ARG A 55 1.33 -7.75 -6.02
C ARG A 55 0.35 -6.93 -5.19
N ILE A 56 -0.47 -6.12 -5.84
CA ILE A 56 -1.55 -5.39 -5.18
C ILE A 56 -2.60 -6.36 -4.63
N SER A 57 -2.94 -7.43 -5.36
CA SER A 57 -3.82 -8.48 -4.87
C SER A 57 -3.26 -9.17 -3.62
N ASP A 58 -1.99 -9.58 -3.65
CA ASP A 58 -1.31 -10.21 -2.49
C ASP A 58 -1.38 -9.31 -1.24
N VAL A 59 -1.18 -8.00 -1.41
CA VAL A 59 -1.28 -7.02 -0.31
C VAL A 59 -2.72 -6.85 0.16
N ARG A 60 -3.68 -6.74 -0.77
CA ARG A 60 -5.11 -6.65 -0.46
C ARG A 60 -5.59 -7.85 0.36
N GLU A 61 -5.19 -9.06 0.02
CA GLU A 61 -5.56 -10.28 0.76
C GLU A 61 -5.10 -10.26 2.22
N LYS A 62 -4.01 -9.56 2.54
CA LYS A 62 -3.52 -9.39 3.92
C LYS A 62 -4.20 -8.26 4.67
N LEU A 63 -4.62 -7.21 3.95
CA LEU A 63 -5.27 -6.03 4.52
C LEU A 63 -6.78 -6.23 4.73
N ASN A 64 -7.44 -7.02 3.88
CA ASN A 64 -8.89 -7.22 3.92
C ASN A 64 -9.39 -7.80 5.26
N PRO A 65 -8.73 -8.81 5.88
CA PRO A 65 -9.11 -9.31 7.20
C PRO A 65 -9.00 -8.25 8.31
N LEU A 66 -8.18 -7.23 8.10
CA LEU A 66 -7.99 -6.11 9.04
C LEU A 66 -9.01 -4.99 8.81
N GLY A 67 -9.91 -5.12 7.83
CA GLY A 67 -10.86 -4.08 7.47
C GLY A 67 -10.24 -2.98 6.61
N TYR A 68 -9.20 -3.27 5.84
CA TYR A 68 -8.59 -2.33 4.90
C TYR A 68 -8.58 -2.87 3.47
N ASP A 69 -8.67 -1.97 2.51
CA ASP A 69 -8.53 -2.27 1.09
C ASP A 69 -7.46 -1.41 0.44
N VAL A 70 -6.94 -1.85 -0.70
CA VAL A 70 -6.10 -1.07 -1.59
C VAL A 70 -6.95 -0.59 -2.75
N VAL A 71 -7.23 0.71 -2.84
CA VAL A 71 -8.01 1.30 -3.93
C VAL A 71 -7.10 1.98 -4.94
N CYS A 72 -7.51 2.00 -6.20
CA CYS A 72 -6.85 2.75 -7.27
C CYS A 72 -7.60 4.06 -7.49
N GLU A 73 -6.90 5.18 -7.37
CA GLU A 73 -7.42 6.51 -7.63
C GLU A 73 -6.66 7.15 -8.80
N VAL A 74 -7.37 7.86 -9.67
CA VAL A 74 -6.75 8.60 -10.77
C VAL A 74 -6.28 9.95 -10.25
N PHE A 75 -4.97 10.14 -10.20
CA PHE A 75 -4.33 11.40 -9.86
C PHE A 75 -3.99 12.17 -11.15
N SER A 76 -4.42 13.44 -11.21
CA SER A 76 -4.13 14.36 -12.32
C SER A 76 -4.52 13.84 -13.72
N GLY A 77 -5.58 13.03 -13.80
CA GLY A 77 -6.18 12.56 -15.07
C GLY A 77 -5.35 11.56 -15.90
N LYS A 78 -4.11 11.25 -15.50
CA LYS A 78 -3.20 10.36 -16.26
C LYS A 78 -2.40 9.38 -15.41
N VAL A 79 -2.36 9.58 -14.08
CA VAL A 79 -1.53 8.77 -13.18
C VAL A 79 -2.44 7.96 -12.26
N ASN A 80 -2.25 6.64 -12.26
CA ASN A 80 -2.94 5.78 -11.29
C ASN A 80 -2.11 5.74 -10.00
N VAL A 81 -2.78 5.97 -8.87
CA VAL A 81 -2.19 5.90 -7.53
C VAL A 81 -2.98 4.91 -6.71
N TRP A 82 -2.29 3.92 -6.15
CA TRP A 82 -2.90 2.97 -5.24
C TRP A 82 -2.69 3.42 -3.80
N LYS A 83 -3.75 3.37 -2.99
CA LYS A 83 -3.74 3.78 -1.58
C LYS A 83 -4.49 2.80 -0.71
N ILE A 84 -4.10 2.71 0.56
CA ILE A 84 -4.84 1.95 1.56
C ILE A 84 -6.01 2.81 2.05
N LYS A 85 -7.21 2.25 2.07
CA LYS A 85 -8.40 2.84 2.69
C LYS A 85 -9.00 1.86 3.69
N LYS A 86 -9.52 2.40 4.79
CA LYS A 86 -10.33 1.63 5.73
C LYS A 86 -11.65 1.29 5.03
N MET A 87 -12.04 0.02 5.06
CA MET A 87 -13.34 -0.40 4.59
C MET A 87 -14.37 0.03 5.63
N GLU A 88 -15.31 0.88 5.24
CA GLU A 88 -16.53 1.09 6.01
C GLU A 88 -17.34 -0.21 5.88
N ARG A 89 -17.18 -1.12 6.84
CA ARG A 89 -18.13 -2.22 6.97
C ARG A 89 -19.41 -1.60 7.52
N GLU A 90 -20.39 -1.37 6.65
CA GLU A 90 -21.78 -1.24 7.08
C GLU A 90 -22.09 -2.46 7.95
N ALA A 91 -22.32 -2.21 9.24
CA ALA A 91 -22.77 -3.21 10.18
C ALA A 91 -24.18 -3.63 9.74
N ALA A 92 -24.26 -4.74 9.00
CA ALA A 92 -25.51 -5.41 8.66
C ALA A 92 -26.05 -6.21 9.85
#